data_AF-A0A495X745-F1
#
_entry.id   AF-A0A495X745-F1
#
_cell.length_a   1.000
_cell.length_b   1.000
_cell.length_c   1.000
_cell.angle_alpha   90.00
_cell.angle_beta   90.00
_cell.angle_gamma   90.00
#
_symmetry.space_group_name_H-M   'P 1'
#
loop_
_entity.id
_entity.type
_entity.pdbx_description
1 polymer ?
#
loop_
_entity_poly.entity_id
_entity_poly.type
_entity_poly.pdbx_seq_one_letter_code
_entity_poly.pdbx_strand_id
1 'polypeptide(L)'
;MTKLHLLLAGLAGLFALTLLNSPAELVAAIAAVAVVVLLLTAAPDVQAAPAWVRSLSLRDKALRTAFLRLRDPDAAGRPRPRAPGLGC
;
A
#
# COMPACT_ATOMS: atom_id res chain seq x y z
N MET A 1 -11.66 10.23 5.75
CA MET A 1 -11.10 11.55 6.11
C MET A 1 -10.53 12.28 4.89
N THR A 2 -9.66 11.65 4.09
CA THR A 2 -9.07 12.28 2.87
C THR A 2 -10.10 12.70 1.80
N LYS A 3 -11.13 11.87 1.52
CA LYS A 3 -12.19 12.23 0.55
C LYS A 3 -12.96 13.50 0.91
N LEU A 4 -13.25 13.73 2.20
CA LEU A 4 -13.96 14.92 2.66
C LEU A 4 -13.09 16.18 2.47
N HIS A 5 -11.79 16.08 2.76
CA HIS A 5 -10.85 17.18 2.57
C HIS A 5 -10.67 17.53 1.10
N LEU A 6 -10.66 16.54 0.21
CA LEU A 6 -10.62 16.75 -1.25
C LEU A 6 -11.89 17.45 -1.76
N LEU A 7 -13.06 17.06 -1.26
CA LEU A 7 -14.33 17.72 -1.60
C LEU A 7 -14.36 19.18 -1.11
N LEU A 8 -13.90 19.43 0.12
CA LEU A 8 -13.85 20.78 0.69
C LEU A 8 -12.89 21.68 -0.09
N ALA A 9 -11.71 21.15 -0.45
CA ALA A 9 -10.71 21.87 -1.25
C ALA A 9 -11.21 22.18 -2.67
N GLY A 10 -11.91 21.22 -3.31
CA GLY A 10 -12.53 21.44 -4.62
C GLY A 10 -13.61 22.51 -4.59
N LEU A 11 -14.48 22.50 -3.57
CA LEU A 11 -15.53 23.50 -3.39
C LEU A 11 -14.93 24.90 -3.16
N ALA A 12 -13.89 25.01 -2.32
CA ALA A 12 -13.19 26.27 -2.07
C ALA A 12 -12.50 26.82 -3.34
N GLY A 13 -11.90 25.95 -4.16
CA GLY A 13 -11.30 26.33 -5.44
C GLY A 13 -12.32 26.84 -6.45
N LEU A 14 -13.48 26.17 -6.56
CA LEU A 14 -14.61 26.62 -7.37
C LEU A 14 -15.15 27.98 -6.91
N PHE A 15 -15.27 28.20 -5.60
CA PHE A 15 -15.68 29.49 -5.04
C PHE A 15 -14.67 30.60 -5.35
N ALA A 16 -13.38 30.34 -5.18
CA ALA A 16 -12.33 31.29 -5.52
C ALA A 16 -12.37 31.70 -7.00
N LEU A 17 -12.69 30.75 -7.90
CA LEU A 17 -12.87 31.03 -9.34
C LEU A 17 -13.97 32.04 -9.63
N THR A 18 -14.99 32.15 -8.79
CA THR A 18 -16.08 33.15 -8.94
C THR A 18 -15.66 34.56 -8.53
N LEU A 19 -14.57 34.69 -7.79
CA LEU A 19 -14.02 35.97 -7.36
C LEU A 19 -13.03 36.58 -8.36
N LEU A 20 -12.65 35.83 -9.40
CA LEU A 20 -11.73 36.29 -10.44
C LEU A 20 -12.37 37.39 -11.27
N ASN A 21 -11.75 38.56 -11.29
CA ASN A 21 -12.27 39.73 -12.00
C ASN A 21 -11.34 40.17 -13.13
N SER A 22 -10.16 39.54 -13.26
CA SER A 22 -9.18 39.85 -14.30
C SER A 22 -8.66 38.61 -15.04
N PRO A 23 -8.31 38.73 -16.33
CA PRO A 23 -7.78 37.60 -17.11
C PRO A 23 -6.42 37.10 -16.59
N ALA A 24 -5.66 37.97 -15.91
CA ALA A 24 -4.39 37.60 -15.28
C ALA A 24 -4.59 36.64 -14.09
N GLU A 25 -5.64 36.86 -13.29
CA GLU A 25 -5.97 35.97 -12.17
C GLU A 25 -6.44 34.59 -12.66
N LEU A 26 -7.11 34.53 -13.82
CA LEU A 26 -7.49 33.26 -14.43
C LEU A 26 -6.29 32.41 -14.82
N VAL A 27 -5.28 33.03 -15.43
CA VAL A 27 -4.02 32.35 -15.78
C VAL A 27 -3.29 31.88 -14.52
N ALA A 28 -3.26 32.70 -13.46
CA ALA A 28 -2.66 32.33 -12.18
C ALA A 28 -3.39 31.15 -11.51
N ALA A 29 -4.73 31.15 -11.53
CA ALA A 29 -5.55 30.07 -10.99
C ALA A 29 -5.32 28.75 -11.76
N ILE A 30 -5.28 28.79 -13.09
CA ILE A 30 -5.00 27.61 -13.92
C ILE A 30 -3.59 27.07 -13.62
N ALA A 31 -2.59 27.94 -13.50
CA ALA A 31 -1.23 27.54 -13.16
C ALA A 31 -1.16 26.89 -11.77
N ALA A 32 -1.84 27.45 -10.78
CA ALA A 32 -1.89 26.88 -9.43
C ALA A 32 -2.54 25.48 -9.42
N VAL A 33 -3.66 25.31 -10.14
CA VAL A 33 -4.32 24.00 -10.29
C VAL A 33 -3.39 23.00 -10.98
N ALA A 34 -2.72 23.39 -12.05
CA ALA A 34 -1.77 22.53 -12.76
C ALA A 34 -0.64 22.05 -11.84
N VAL A 35 -0.08 22.93 -11.00
CA VAL A 35 0.96 22.58 -10.03
C VAL A 35 0.43 21.60 -8.98
N VAL A 36 -0.78 21.81 -8.46
CA VAL A 36 -1.39 20.90 -7.47
C VAL A 36 -1.63 19.52 -8.08
N VAL A 37 -2.16 19.45 -9.31
CA VAL A 37 -2.35 18.18 -10.02
C VAL A 37 -1.01 17.49 -10.25
N LEU A 38 0.01 18.24 -10.67
CA LEU A 38 1.34 17.70 -10.90
C LEU A 38 1.94 17.13 -9.61
N LEU A 39 1.81 17.83 -8.47
CA LEU A 39 2.22 17.31 -7.16
C LEU A 39 1.46 16.04 -6.76
N LEU A 40 0.15 16.00 -6.98
CA LEU A 40 -0.68 14.84 -6.66
C LEU A 40 -0.32 13.62 -7.51
N THR A 41 0.01 13.83 -8.79
CA THR A 41 0.43 12.76 -9.71
C THR A 41 1.90 12.35 -9.54
N ALA A 42 2.76 13.27 -9.11
CA ALA A 42 4.17 13.02 -8.85
C ALA A 42 4.40 12.35 -7.49
N ALA A 43 3.42 12.36 -6.59
CA ALA A 43 3.48 11.57 -5.37
C ALA A 43 3.58 10.09 -5.76
N PRO A 44 4.70 9.40 -5.47
CA PRO A 44 4.82 7.99 -5.77
C PRO A 44 3.71 7.29 -5.01
N ASP A 45 2.79 6.66 -5.73
CA ASP A 45 1.75 5.85 -5.13
C ASP A 45 2.44 4.69 -4.39
N VAL A 46 2.65 4.88 -3.09
CA VAL A 46 3.25 3.87 -2.19
C VAL A 46 2.39 2.59 -2.20
N GLN A 47 1.12 2.67 -2.64
CA GLN A 47 0.25 1.51 -2.80
C GLN A 47 0.28 0.87 -4.18
N ALA A 48 0.89 1.50 -5.20
CA ALA A 48 0.99 0.97 -6.56
C ALA A 48 1.95 -0.23 -6.68
N ALA A 49 2.60 -0.65 -5.59
CA ALA A 49 3.22 -1.96 -5.54
C ALA A 49 2.11 -3.01 -5.79
N PRO A 50 2.14 -3.71 -6.95
CA PRO A 50 1.11 -4.67 -7.29
C PRO A 50 0.91 -5.68 -6.15
N ALA A 51 -0.33 -6.14 -5.95
CA ALA A 51 -0.64 -7.11 -4.89
C ALA A 51 0.31 -8.34 -4.91
N TRP A 52 0.79 -8.72 -6.11
CA TRP A 52 1.74 -9.81 -6.29
C TRP A 52 3.11 -9.55 -5.63
N VAL A 53 3.57 -8.30 -5.58
CA VAL A 53 4.83 -7.91 -4.92
C VAL A 53 4.71 -8.12 -3.41
N ARG A 54 3.55 -7.78 -2.83
CA ARG A 54 3.28 -8.02 -1.41
C ARG A 54 3.24 -9.53 -1.13
N SER A 55 2.51 -10.32 -1.92
CA SER A 55 2.47 -11.77 -1.74
C SER A 55 3.83 -12.43 -1.91
N LEU A 56 4.65 -11.97 -2.86
CA LEU A 56 5.99 -12.49 -3.09
C LEU A 56 6.91 -12.16 -1.90
N SER A 57 6.85 -10.93 -1.39
CA SER A 57 7.61 -10.52 -0.21
C SER A 57 7.22 -11.31 1.05
N LEU A 58 5.94 -11.65 1.21
CA LEU A 58 5.45 -12.49 2.30
C LEU A 58 5.92 -13.94 2.14
N ARG A 59 5.92 -14.48 0.92
CA ARG A 59 6.43 -15.82 0.61
C ARG A 59 7.92 -15.92 0.91
N ASP A 60 8.70 -14.94 0.51
CA ASP A 60 10.15 -14.88 0.75
C ASP A 60 10.45 -14.75 2.26
N LYS A 61 9.73 -13.89 2.99
CA LYS A 61 9.81 -13.82 4.45
C LYS A 61 9.44 -15.14 5.12
N ALA A 62 8.38 -15.79 4.67
CA ALA A 62 7.95 -17.09 5.19
C ALA A 62 9.05 -18.16 4.99
N LEU A 63 9.65 -18.25 3.80
CA LEU A 63 10.74 -19.17 3.51
C LEU A 63 11.98 -18.89 4.37
N ARG A 64 12.34 -17.62 4.57
CA ARG A 64 13.47 -17.23 5.45
C ARG A 64 13.23 -17.59 6.91
N THR A 65 11.98 -17.54 7.38
CA THR A 65 11.60 -17.94 8.75
C THR A 65 11.26 -19.43 8.89
N ALA A 66 11.02 -20.15 7.79
CA ALA A 66 10.71 -21.57 7.80
C ALA A 66 11.86 -22.39 8.40
N PHE A 67 13.09 -21.91 8.25
CA PHE A 67 14.30 -22.50 8.83
C PHE A 67 14.64 -22.02 10.24
N LEU A 68 13.71 -21.37 10.97
CA LEU A 68 13.83 -21.31 12.42
C LEU A 68 13.95 -22.75 12.92
N ARG A 69 14.99 -23.05 13.71
CA ARG A 69 15.41 -24.37 14.23
C ARG A 69 14.31 -25.24 14.87
N LEU A 70 13.06 -24.77 14.94
CA LEU A 70 11.91 -25.45 15.52
C LEU A 70 10.84 -25.96 14.52
N ARG A 71 10.94 -25.69 13.21
CA ARG A 71 9.75 -25.83 12.33
C ARG A 71 9.93 -26.65 11.07
N ASP A 72 10.72 -27.70 11.14
CA ASP A 72 10.42 -28.87 10.32
C ASP A 72 9.56 -29.81 11.18
N PRO A 73 8.22 -29.83 10.99
CA PRO A 73 7.34 -30.72 11.74
C PRO A 73 7.57 -32.20 11.41
N ASP A 74 8.19 -32.47 10.25
CA ASP A 74 8.57 -33.80 9.77
C ASP A 74 10.07 -34.07 9.90
N ALA A 75 10.85 -33.12 10.43
CA ALA A 75 12.23 -33.39 10.81
C ALA A 75 12.19 -34.54 11.78
N ALA A 76 13.17 -35.44 11.64
CA ALA A 76 13.43 -36.45 12.63
C ALA A 76 13.69 -35.75 13.98
N GLY A 77 12.64 -35.60 14.79
CA GLY A 77 12.74 -35.24 16.18
C GLY A 77 13.44 -36.39 16.93
N ARG A 78 13.33 -36.41 18.26
CA ARG A 78 13.62 -37.67 18.96
C ARG A 78 12.74 -38.77 18.36
N PRO A 79 13.28 -40.00 18.16
CA PRO A 79 12.46 -41.14 17.76
C PRO A 79 11.24 -41.18 18.68
N ARG A 80 10.05 -40.92 18.12
CA ARG A 80 8.82 -41.11 18.89
C ARG A 80 8.64 -42.61 19.04
N PRO A 81 8.48 -43.13 20.27
CA PRO A 81 8.12 -44.52 20.47
C PRO A 81 6.87 -44.78 19.64
N ARG A 82 6.97 -45.61 18.60
CA ARG A 82 5.78 -46.16 17.96
C ARG A 82 5.16 -47.08 19.00
N ALA A 83 3.86 -46.94 19.24
CA ALA A 83 3.16 -47.89 20.10
C ALA A 83 3.55 -49.31 19.66
N PRO A 84 3.86 -50.22 20.60
CA PRO A 84 4.22 -51.60 20.25
C PRO A 84 3.16 -52.15 19.29
N GLY A 85 3.60 -52.56 18.10
CA GLY A 85 2.72 -53.29 17.18
C GLY A 85 2.37 -54.61 17.86
N LEU A 86 1.08 -54.90 17.99
CA LEU A 86 0.63 -56.23 18.36
C LEU A 86 0.84 -57.16 17.14
N GLY A 87 1.73 -58.14 17.29
CA GLY A 87 1.84 -59.31 16.40
C GLY A 87 3.18 -59.39 15.67
N CYS A 88 3.87 -60.52 15.60
CA CYS A 88 3.61 -61.90 16.03
C CYS A 88 4.96 -62.58 16.28
#